data_AF-H8IVD2-F1
#
_entry.id   AF-H8IVD2-F1
#
_cell.length_a   1.000
_cell.length_b   1.000
_cell.length_c   1.000
_cell.angle_alpha   90.00
_cell.angle_beta   90.00
_cell.angle_gamma   90.00
#
_symmetry.space_group_name_H-M   'P 1'
#
loop_
_entity.id
_entity.type
_entity.pdbx_description
1 polymer ?
#
loop_
_entity_poly.entity_id
_entity_poly.type
_entity_poly.pdbx_seq_one_letter_code
_entity_poly.pdbx_strand_id
1 'polypeptide(L)'
;MTVRIAERGSELTDIRREHVRSIEPKLVPSVAAGTERLQVEVAYQPADVSSEATATVMLGMYLSVQPINLLNALVAWKDGGHENPCELLDQVEGILRGNSQ
;
A
#
# COMPACT_ATOMS: atom_id res chain seq x y z
N MET A 1 3.37 8.32 -1.38
CA MET A 1 3.43 7.07 -2.16
C MET A 1 2.51 7.26 -3.33
N THR A 2 2.99 7.04 -4.54
CA THR A 2 2.16 7.19 -5.73
C THR A 2 1.60 5.83 -6.15
N VAL A 3 0.28 5.74 -6.28
CA VAL A 3 -0.42 4.55 -6.74
C VAL A 3 -1.11 4.81 -8.07
N ARG A 4 -1.21 3.77 -8.90
CA ARG A 4 -2.03 3.79 -10.11
C ARG A 4 -2.96 2.60 -10.08
N ILE A 5 -4.27 2.87 -10.20
CA ILE A 5 -5.26 1.81 -10.25
C ILE A 5 -5.12 1.10 -11.60
N ALA A 6 -5.35 -0.20 -11.64
CA ALA A 6 -5.23 -1.02 -12.83
C ALA A 6 -6.38 -0.83 -13.84
N GLU A 7 -7.00 0.34 -13.82
CA GLU A 7 -8.01 0.77 -14.79
C GLU A 7 -7.34 1.62 -15.87
N ARG A 8 -7.75 1.39 -17.12
CA ARG A 8 -7.16 2.08 -18.27
C ARG A 8 -7.50 3.57 -18.19
N GLY A 9 -6.48 4.42 -18.17
CA GLY A 9 -6.63 5.87 -18.05
C GLY A 9 -6.73 6.39 -16.62
N SER A 10 -6.56 5.53 -15.61
CA SER A 10 -6.50 5.96 -14.21
C SER A 10 -5.31 6.89 -13.97
N GLU A 11 -5.59 8.03 -13.33
CA GLU A 11 -4.60 9.00 -12.91
C GLU A 11 -3.71 8.46 -11.79
N LEU A 12 -2.49 9.01 -11.69
CA LEU A 12 -1.61 8.75 -10.56
C LEU A 12 -2.17 9.45 -9.32
N THR A 13 -2.42 8.69 -8.26
CA THR A 13 -2.83 9.24 -6.97
C THR A 13 -1.63 9.27 -6.04
N ASP A 14 -1.25 10.47 -5.58
CA ASP A 14 -0.28 10.58 -4.50
C ASP A 14 -0.97 10.48 -3.15
N ILE A 15 -0.61 9.44 -2.39
CA ILE A 15 -1.09 9.18 -1.04
C ILE A 15 0.02 9.58 -0.08
N ARG A 16 -0.21 10.66 0.66
CA ARG A 16 0.72 11.10 1.70
C ARG A 16 0.61 10.25 2.95
N ARG A 17 1.74 9.95 3.56
CA ARG A 17 1.86 9.10 4.76
C ARG A 17 0.98 9.59 5.90
N GLU A 18 0.96 10.90 6.12
CA GLU A 18 0.20 11.57 7.17
C GLU A 18 -1.32 11.47 6.99
N HIS A 19 -1.78 11.14 5.78
CA HIS A 19 -3.19 10.97 5.48
C HIS A 19 -3.65 9.51 5.53
N VAL A 20 -2.73 8.55 5.69
CA VAL A 20 -3.09 7.14 5.79
C VAL A 20 -3.72 6.86 7.15
N ARG A 21 -4.92 6.29 7.13
CA ARG A 21 -5.71 5.94 8.31
C ARG A 21 -5.47 4.50 8.73
N SER A 22 -5.47 3.58 7.79
CA SER A 22 -5.19 2.16 8.06
C SER A 22 -4.53 1.48 6.86
N ILE A 23 -3.81 0.40 7.16
CA ILE A 23 -3.21 -0.52 6.20
C ILE A 23 -3.55 -1.91 6.71
N GLU A 24 -4.38 -2.64 5.96
CA GLU A 24 -4.96 -3.89 6.43
C GLU A 24 -4.81 -5.02 5.39
N PRO A 25 -4.53 -6.25 5.83
CA PRO A 25 -4.59 -7.42 4.97
C PRO A 25 -6.03 -7.74 4.59
N LYS A 26 -6.29 -8.05 3.32
CA LYS A 26 -7.60 -8.47 2.82
C LYS A 26 -7.48 -9.71 1.94
N LEU A 27 -8.23 -10.76 2.30
CA LEU A 27 -8.37 -11.95 1.46
C LEU A 27 -9.43 -11.66 0.39
N VAL A 28 -9.02 -11.67 -0.88
CA VAL A 28 -9.89 -11.41 -2.02
C VAL A 28 -10.03 -12.68 -2.85
N PRO A 29 -11.25 -13.11 -3.19
CA PRO A 29 -11.45 -14.26 -4.08
C PRO A 29 -10.78 -14.04 -5.44
N SER A 30 -9.96 -15.01 -5.88
CA SER A 30 -9.42 -15.02 -7.24
C SER A 30 -10.23 -15.96 -8.12
N VAL A 31 -11.11 -15.36 -8.94
CA VAL A 31 -12.00 -16.11 -9.85
C VAL A 31 -11.21 -16.99 -10.84
N ALA A 32 -9.99 -16.59 -11.20
CA ALA A 32 -9.14 -17.31 -12.14
C ALA A 32 -8.44 -18.54 -11.52
N ALA A 33 -8.28 -18.60 -10.19
CA ALA A 33 -7.49 -19.64 -9.53
C ALA A 33 -8.30 -20.52 -8.57
N GLY A 34 -9.56 -20.16 -8.25
CA GLY A 34 -10.34 -20.86 -7.22
C GLY A 34 -9.74 -20.73 -5.81
N THR A 35 -8.77 -19.82 -5.64
CA THR A 35 -8.07 -19.55 -4.38
C THR A 35 -8.31 -18.13 -3.92
N GLU A 36 -8.15 -17.87 -2.63
CA GLU A 36 -8.06 -16.51 -2.11
C GLU A 36 -6.66 -15.96 -2.37
N ARG A 37 -6.57 -14.67 -2.70
CA ARG A 37 -5.30 -13.94 -2.77
C ARG A 37 -5.30 -12.86 -1.72
N LEU A 38 -4.21 -12.80 -0.96
CA LEU A 38 -3.97 -11.71 -0.04
C LEU A 38 -3.63 -10.44 -0.84
N GLN A 39 -4.38 -9.39 -0.58
CA GLN A 39 -4.11 -8.03 -1.02
C GLN A 39 -4.01 -7.12 0.21
N VAL A 40 -3.52 -5.91 0.02
CA VAL A 40 -3.41 -4.90 1.07
C VAL A 40 -4.38 -3.77 0.76
N GLU A 41 -5.28 -3.51 1.68
CA GLU A 41 -6.16 -2.34 1.65
C GLU A 41 -5.45 -1.17 2.33
N VAL A 42 -5.42 -0.02 1.67
CA VAL A 42 -4.92 1.23 2.25
C VAL A 42 -6.08 2.22 2.30
N ALA A 43 -6.50 2.58 3.51
CA ALA A 43 -7.48 3.64 3.73
C ALA A 43 -6.76 4.97 3.99
N TYR A 44 -7.14 6.02 3.28
CA TYR A 44 -6.52 7.34 3.40
C TYR A 44 -7.53 8.47 3.25
N GLN A 45 -7.17 9.64 3.76
CA GLN A 45 -7.94 10.87 3.56
C GLN A 45 -7.39 11.64 2.35
N PRO A 46 -8.18 11.84 1.28
CA PRO A 46 -7.78 12.68 0.15
C PRO A 46 -7.57 14.14 0.60
N ALA A 47 -6.56 14.80 0.04
CA ALA A 47 -6.24 16.19 0.39
C ALA A 47 -7.32 17.20 -0.08
N ASP A 48 -8.04 16.88 -1.16
CA ASP A 48 -8.92 17.82 -1.88
C ASP A 48 -10.43 17.63 -1.58
N VAL A 49 -10.78 16.74 -0.64
CA VAL A 49 -12.19 16.43 -0.32
C VAL A 49 -12.50 16.87 1.11
N SER A 50 -13.63 17.57 1.30
CA SER A 50 -14.04 18.13 2.59
C SER A 50 -14.08 17.08 3.71
N SER A 51 -13.13 17.23 4.63
CA SER A 51 -12.93 16.74 6.02
C SER A 51 -13.39 15.36 6.52
N GLU A 52 -14.22 14.57 5.85
CA GLU A 52 -14.67 13.26 6.38
C GLU A 52 -14.65 12.08 5.39
N ALA A 53 -14.43 12.34 4.09
CA ALA A 53 -14.38 11.25 3.11
C ALA A 53 -13.08 10.43 3.27
N THR A 54 -13.22 9.14 3.56
CA THR A 54 -12.11 8.17 3.52
C THR A 54 -12.15 7.45 2.17
N ALA A 55 -11.03 7.45 1.46
CA ALA A 55 -10.85 6.68 0.23
C ALA A 55 -10.06 5.41 0.53
N THR A 56 -10.30 4.35 -0.25
CA THR A 56 -9.58 3.07 -0.13
C THR A 56 -8.98 2.67 -1.46
N VAL A 57 -7.78 2.10 -1.41
CA VAL A 57 -7.13 1.45 -2.57
C VAL A 57 -6.71 0.04 -2.20
N MET A 58 -6.92 -0.88 -3.15
CA MET A 58 -6.48 -2.27 -3.05
C MET A 58 -5.18 -2.48 -3.82
N LEU A 59 -4.14 -2.95 -3.13
CA LEU A 59 -2.81 -3.18 -3.69
C LEU A 59 -2.45 -4.68 -3.66
N GLY A 60 -1.79 -5.17 -4.71
CA GLY A 60 -1.23 -6.52 -4.75
C GLY A 60 -1.55 -7.33 -6.01
N MET A 61 -2.60 -7.00 -6.74
CA MET A 61 -3.03 -7.83 -7.89
C MET A 61 -1.98 -7.96 -9.00
N TYR A 62 -1.20 -6.90 -9.25
CA TYR A 62 -0.20 -6.82 -10.33
C TYR A 62 1.23 -6.64 -9.83
N LEU A 63 1.46 -6.91 -8.55
CA LEU A 63 2.79 -6.79 -7.95
C LEU A 63 3.43 -8.17 -7.85
N SER A 64 4.75 -8.23 -8.09
CA SER A 64 5.54 -9.46 -8.01
C SER A 64 6.06 -9.77 -6.61
N VAL A 65 5.96 -8.83 -5.68
CA VAL A 65 6.36 -9.00 -4.28
C VAL A 65 5.40 -9.93 -3.54
N GLN A 66 5.90 -10.62 -2.52
CA GLN A 66 5.03 -11.42 -1.67
C GLN A 66 4.04 -10.50 -0.92
N PRO A 67 2.75 -10.86 -0.82
CA PRO A 67 1.74 -10.01 -0.18
C PRO A 67 2.06 -9.60 1.26
N ILE A 68 2.68 -10.49 2.04
CA ILE A 68 3.10 -10.19 3.42
C ILE A 68 4.22 -9.16 3.47
N ASN A 69 5.16 -9.21 2.52
CA ASN A 69 6.24 -8.23 2.40
C ASN A 69 5.69 -6.86 2.01
N LEU A 70 4.69 -6.83 1.11
CA LEU A 70 4.00 -5.60 0.76
C LEU A 70 3.31 -4.98 1.99
N LEU A 71 2.60 -5.78 2.78
CA LEU A 71 1.95 -5.31 4.00
C LEU A 71 2.98 -4.69 4.96
N ASN A 72 4.04 -5.43 5.29
CA ASN A 72 5.07 -4.99 6.23
C ASN A 72 5.79 -3.73 5.73
N ALA A 73 6.09 -3.66 4.43
CA ALA A 73 6.74 -2.50 3.84
C ALA A 73 5.86 -1.24 3.91
N LEU A 74 4.56 -1.38 3.66
CA LEU A 74 3.61 -0.27 3.75
C LEU A 74 3.41 0.19 5.20
N VAL A 75 3.37 -0.73 6.16
CA VAL A 75 3.33 -0.41 7.59
C VAL A 75 4.59 0.35 8.03
N ALA A 76 5.78 -0.16 7.67
CA ALA A 76 7.05 0.52 7.96
C ALA A 76 7.09 1.93 7.35
N TRP A 77 6.69 2.05 6.07
CA TRP A 77 6.57 3.34 5.40
C TRP A 77 5.62 4.30 6.14
N LYS A 78 4.43 3.83 6.56
CA LYS A 78 3.47 4.65 7.31
C LYS A 78 4.02 5.10 8.66
N ASP A 79 4.78 4.27 9.36
CA ASP A 79 5.20 4.55 10.73
C ASP A 79 6.56 5.29 10.83
N GLY A 80 7.42 5.21 9.80
CA GLY A 80 8.77 5.81 9.77
C GLY A 80 8.87 7.34 9.63
N GLY A 81 7.94 8.12 10.20
CA GLY A 81 7.81 9.57 9.94
C GLY A 81 8.90 10.46 10.50
N HIS A 82 9.69 9.93 11.42
CA HIS A 82 10.79 10.62 12.07
C HIS A 82 12.16 10.13 11.58
N GLU A 83 12.19 9.15 10.68
CA GLU A 83 13.41 8.54 10.18
C GLU A 83 14.01 9.38 9.03
N ASN A 84 15.31 9.18 8.79
CA ASN A 84 15.94 9.74 7.61
C ASN A 84 15.22 9.21 6.35
N PRO A 85 14.84 10.06 5.39
CA PRO A 85 14.12 9.61 4.19
C PRO A 85 14.84 8.52 3.40
N CYS A 86 16.18 8.53 3.36
CA CYS A 86 16.96 7.51 2.68
C CYS A 86 16.92 6.17 3.44
N GLU A 87 17.11 6.21 4.76
CA GLU A 87 17.08 4.99 5.60
C GLU A 87 15.70 4.32 5.56
N LEU A 88 14.63 5.12 5.57
CA LEU A 88 13.27 4.61 5.42
C LEU A 88 13.06 3.92 4.07
N LEU A 89 13.58 4.50 2.98
CA LEU A 89 13.47 3.90 1.66
C LEU A 89 14.26 2.59 1.57
N ASP A 90 15.47 2.56 2.13
CA ASP A 90 16.31 1.35 2.18
C ASP A 90 15.62 0.24 2.98
N GLN A 91 14.99 0.59 4.12
CA GLN A 91 14.22 -0.34 4.93
C GLN A 91 13.01 -0.90 4.17
N VAL A 92 12.23 -0.03 3.53
CA VAL A 92 11.06 -0.41 2.72
C VAL A 92 11.48 -1.34 1.57
N GLU A 93 12.55 -0.99 0.85
CA GLU A 93 13.09 -1.83 -0.22
C GLU A 93 13.54 -3.20 0.29
N GLY A 94 14.26 -3.23 1.42
CA GLY A 94 14.69 -4.45 2.08
C GLY A 94 13.51 -5.37 2.39
N ILE A 95 12.44 -4.84 3.00
CA ILE A 95 11.24 -5.60 3.31
C ILE A 95 10.55 -6.12 2.05
N LEU A 96 10.38 -5.29 1.01
CA LEU A 96 9.76 -5.69 -0.26
C LEU A 96 10.50 -6.86 -0.93
N ARG A 97 11.84 -6.88 -0.83
CA ARG A 97 12.69 -7.96 -1.34
C ARG A 97 12.68 -9.22 -0.48
N GLY A 98 12.08 -9.17 0.72
CA GLY A 98 12.09 -10.27 1.69
C GLY A 98 13.36 -10.33 2.53
N ASN A 99 14.14 -9.24 2.57
CA ASN A 99 15.36 -9.12 3.34
C ASN A 99 15.11 -8.56 4.75
N SER A 100 13.89 -8.68 5.27
CA SER A 100 13.52 -8.21 6.60
C SER A 100 14.40 -8.92 7.64
N GLN A 101 15.29 -8.16 8.29
CA GLN A 101 15.98 -8.55 9.51
C GLN A 101 15.01 -8.53 10.69
#